data_AF-K9WVE7-F1
#
_entry.id   AF-K9WVE7-F1
#
_cell.length_a   1.000
_cell.length_b   1.000
_cell.length_c   1.000
_cell.angle_alpha   90.00
_cell.angle_beta   90.00
_cell.angle_gamma   90.00
#
_symmetry.space_group_name_H-M   'P 1'
#
loop_
_entity.id
_entity.type
_entity.pdbx_description
1 polymer ?
#
loop_
_entity_poly.entity_id
_entity_poly.type
_entity_poly.pdbx_seq_one_letter_code
_entity_poly.pdbx_strand_id
1 'polypeptide(L)'
;MMIFSLLLASTLLISGSSYRTSTIHLAKTKLQISSTDHMTTLDSNDLAEKLVNGFYGDFFNYLVRDDIIESIWNAPNSLQKLEHLIKDVNAPMKARFLACEVLFEKHFIFVPDVGSETVAEIYAQALLNNYTEMANSWGFLYEHNDEGPVGIRFVMIGIEAVPVLVKLLDNNDQSMLYNGSQEAMLGNSYQFRIKDYAAFYISKIKRIPVQYHQDPQERDAEIEKLKFALAHDQ
;
A
#
# COMPACT_ATOMS: atom_id res chain seq x y z
N MET A 1 48.72 -17.86 -12.68
CA MET A 1 48.97 -18.80 -13.78
C MET A 1 48.00 -19.96 -13.64
N MET A 2 46.83 -19.87 -14.29
CA MET A 2 46.05 -21.04 -14.69
C MET A 2 45.11 -20.58 -15.81
N ILE A 3 45.39 -21.13 -16.98
CA ILE A 3 44.73 -20.93 -18.27
C ILE A 3 43.60 -21.97 -18.32
N PHE A 4 42.39 -21.60 -18.72
CA PHE A 4 41.56 -22.49 -19.53
C PHE A 4 40.58 -21.68 -20.39
N SER A 5 40.91 -21.62 -21.67
CA SER A 5 40.00 -21.35 -22.78
C SER A 5 39.03 -22.53 -22.94
N LEU A 6 37.78 -22.27 -23.35
CA LEU A 6 37.24 -22.81 -24.62
C LEU A 6 35.84 -22.26 -24.92
N LEU A 7 35.68 -21.80 -26.16
CA LEU A 7 34.42 -21.54 -26.84
C LEU A 7 33.61 -22.83 -27.01
N LEU A 8 32.28 -22.71 -27.10
CA LEU A 8 31.52 -23.35 -28.17
C LEU A 8 30.20 -22.61 -28.42
N ALA A 9 30.15 -21.97 -29.59
CA ALA A 9 28.92 -21.51 -30.22
C ALA A 9 28.21 -22.71 -30.86
N SER A 10 26.88 -22.72 -30.81
CA SER A 10 26.07 -23.61 -31.64
C SER A 10 24.76 -22.92 -32.01
N THR A 11 24.78 -22.34 -33.20
CA THR A 11 23.61 -21.94 -33.99
C THR A 11 22.79 -23.17 -34.37
N LEU A 12 21.49 -23.17 -34.08
CA LEU A 12 20.52 -24.05 -34.72
C LEU A 12 19.55 -23.21 -35.55
N LEU A 13 19.71 -23.30 -36.88
CA LEU A 13 18.74 -22.87 -37.88
C LEU A 13 17.75 -24.03 -38.08
N ILE A 14 16.46 -23.80 -37.84
CA ILE A 14 15.39 -24.68 -38.33
C ILE A 14 14.57 -23.89 -39.34
N SER A 15 14.74 -24.29 -40.58
CA SER A 15 13.92 -23.91 -41.74
C SER A 15 12.66 -24.76 -41.83
N GLY A 16 11.55 -24.12 -42.21
CA GLY A 16 10.54 -24.73 -43.07
C GLY A 16 9.30 -25.29 -42.38
N SER A 17 8.15 -24.68 -42.63
CA SER A 17 7.28 -25.10 -43.74
C SER A 17 5.98 -24.31 -43.73
N SER A 18 5.61 -23.85 -44.91
CA SER A 18 4.35 -23.19 -45.21
C SER A 18 3.25 -24.24 -45.30
N TYR A 19 2.17 -24.09 -44.55
CA TYR A 19 0.87 -24.67 -44.90
C TYR A 19 -0.19 -23.57 -44.88
N ARG A 20 -0.80 -23.41 -46.05
CA ARG A 20 -1.90 -22.52 -46.36
C ARG A 20 -3.12 -23.40 -46.51
N THR A 21 -4.17 -23.20 -45.70
CA THR A 21 -5.54 -23.47 -46.13
C THR A 21 -6.54 -22.69 -45.28
N SER A 22 -7.36 -21.94 -45.98
CA SER A 22 -8.51 -21.15 -45.53
C SER A 22 -9.55 -22.00 -44.82
N THR A 23 -10.24 -21.44 -43.81
CA THR A 23 -11.71 -21.45 -43.80
C THR A 23 -12.26 -20.37 -42.88
N ILE A 24 -13.23 -19.64 -43.42
CA ILE A 24 -14.08 -18.64 -42.77
C ILE A 24 -14.85 -19.30 -41.63
N HIS A 25 -14.75 -18.78 -40.41
CA HIS A 25 -15.74 -19.03 -39.37
C HIS A 25 -16.24 -17.71 -38.77
N LEU A 26 -17.39 -17.32 -39.32
CA LEU A 26 -18.51 -16.62 -38.70
C LEU A 26 -18.28 -16.14 -37.25
N ALA A 27 -18.24 -14.82 -37.08
CA ALA A 27 -18.39 -14.15 -35.81
C ALA A 27 -19.70 -14.60 -35.12
N LYS A 28 -19.58 -15.46 -34.12
CA LYS A 28 -20.56 -15.56 -33.03
C LYS A 28 -20.03 -14.69 -31.90
N THR A 29 -20.35 -13.40 -31.93
CA THR A 29 -20.34 -12.56 -30.74
C THR A 29 -21.43 -13.08 -29.81
N LYS A 30 -21.07 -14.08 -29.03
CA LYS A 30 -21.87 -14.55 -27.90
C LYS A 30 -21.60 -13.52 -26.80
N LEU A 31 -22.58 -12.67 -26.51
CA LEU A 31 -22.66 -12.01 -25.20
C LEU A 31 -22.75 -13.12 -24.14
N GLN A 32 -21.59 -13.64 -23.72
CA GLN A 32 -21.41 -14.24 -22.41
C GLN A 32 -21.02 -13.08 -21.50
N ILE A 33 -22.02 -12.30 -21.08
CA ILE A 33 -21.87 -11.53 -19.85
C ILE A 33 -21.72 -12.60 -18.76
N SER A 34 -20.48 -12.71 -18.31
CA SER A 34 -19.92 -13.71 -17.42
C SER A 34 -20.72 -13.79 -16.13
N SER A 35 -21.42 -14.90 -15.89
CA SER A 35 -22.05 -15.21 -14.60
C SER A 35 -21.02 -15.24 -13.46
N THR A 36 -19.74 -15.43 -13.79
CA THR A 36 -18.60 -15.34 -12.88
C THR A 36 -18.36 -13.92 -12.38
N ASP A 37 -18.51 -12.89 -13.24
CA ASP A 37 -18.27 -11.49 -12.87
C ASP A 37 -19.31 -10.96 -11.87
N HIS A 38 -20.57 -11.33 -12.10
CA HIS A 38 -21.68 -10.89 -11.25
C HIS A 38 -21.67 -11.56 -9.87
N MET A 39 -21.15 -12.79 -9.77
CA MET A 39 -21.02 -13.49 -8.50
C MET A 39 -19.82 -12.98 -7.69
N THR A 40 -18.72 -12.62 -8.34
CA THR A 40 -17.58 -11.98 -7.67
C THR A 40 -17.92 -10.61 -7.10
N THR A 41 -18.75 -9.80 -7.78
CA THR A 41 -19.12 -8.47 -7.29
C THR A 41 -20.04 -8.50 -6.05
N LEU A 42 -21.00 -9.43 -5.99
CA LEU A 42 -21.89 -9.55 -4.84
C LEU A 42 -21.14 -10.02 -3.59
N ASP A 43 -20.19 -10.94 -3.77
CA ASP A 43 -19.35 -11.46 -2.69
C ASP A 43 -18.33 -10.44 -2.17
N SER A 44 -17.79 -9.59 -3.04
CA SER A 44 -16.86 -8.52 -2.63
C SER A 44 -17.56 -7.41 -1.85
N ASN A 45 -18.84 -7.14 -2.12
CA ASN A 45 -19.63 -6.19 -1.32
C ASN A 45 -19.87 -6.69 0.11
N ASP A 46 -20.17 -7.99 0.28
CA ASP A 46 -20.30 -8.60 1.62
C ASP A 46 -18.98 -8.54 2.40
N LEU A 47 -17.84 -8.84 1.74
CA LEU A 47 -16.53 -8.72 2.37
C LEU A 47 -16.22 -7.27 2.78
N ALA A 48 -16.48 -6.31 1.90
CA ALA A 48 -16.26 -4.89 2.18
C ALA A 48 -17.05 -4.42 3.40
N GLU A 49 -18.33 -4.81 3.47
CA GLU A 49 -19.21 -4.49 4.60
C GLU A 49 -18.68 -5.09 5.90
N LYS A 50 -18.28 -6.37 5.89
CA LYS A 50 -17.70 -7.05 7.06
C LYS A 50 -16.41 -6.39 7.55
N LEU A 51 -15.54 -5.98 6.64
CA LEU A 51 -14.29 -5.30 6.99
C LEU A 51 -14.56 -3.93 7.64
N VAL A 52 -15.44 -3.11 7.05
CA VAL A 52 -15.71 -1.75 7.55
C VAL A 52 -16.45 -1.77 8.89
N ASN A 53 -17.41 -2.69 9.06
CA ASN A 53 -18.23 -2.78 10.26
C ASN A 53 -17.56 -3.56 11.41
N GLY A 54 -16.28 -3.93 11.26
CA GLY A 54 -15.53 -4.63 12.32
C GLY A 54 -16.08 -6.02 12.63
N PHE A 55 -16.69 -6.70 11.65
CA PHE A 55 -17.27 -8.04 11.85
C PHE A 55 -16.24 -9.05 12.36
N TYR A 56 -14.98 -8.87 11.94
CA TYR A 56 -13.87 -9.73 12.36
C TYR A 56 -13.26 -9.29 13.71
N GLY A 57 -13.56 -8.10 14.21
CA GLY A 57 -13.01 -7.53 15.44
C GLY A 57 -12.27 -6.20 15.22
N ASP A 58 -11.57 -5.74 16.24
CA ASP A 58 -10.71 -4.56 16.18
C ASP A 58 -9.39 -4.90 15.48
N PHE A 59 -9.29 -4.50 14.21
CA PHE A 59 -8.18 -4.87 13.32
C PHE A 59 -6.80 -4.37 13.81
N PHE A 60 -6.77 -3.28 14.59
CA PHE A 60 -5.52 -2.69 15.10
C PHE A 60 -5.27 -3.03 16.57
N ASN A 61 -6.05 -3.96 17.15
CA ASN A 61 -5.72 -4.60 18.40
C ASN A 61 -4.73 -5.75 18.18
N TYR A 62 -3.45 -5.48 18.40
CA TYR A 62 -2.35 -6.43 18.18
C TYR A 62 -2.45 -7.74 18.98
N LEU A 63 -3.26 -7.80 20.04
CA LEU A 63 -3.44 -9.04 20.81
C LEU A 63 -4.30 -10.08 20.06
N VAL A 64 -5.15 -9.63 19.13
CA VAL A 64 -6.08 -10.49 18.37
C VAL A 64 -5.92 -10.36 16.86
N ARG A 65 -5.06 -9.45 16.39
CA ARG A 65 -4.88 -9.13 14.97
C ARG A 65 -4.58 -10.35 14.11
N ASP A 66 -3.72 -11.25 14.58
CA ASP A 66 -3.33 -12.42 13.80
C ASP A 66 -4.53 -13.35 13.56
N ASP A 67 -5.37 -13.56 14.57
CA ASP A 67 -6.61 -14.35 14.45
C ASP A 67 -7.61 -13.70 13.49
N ILE A 68 -7.70 -12.37 13.50
CA ILE A 68 -8.53 -11.58 12.56
C ILE A 68 -8.06 -11.80 11.12
N ILE A 69 -6.76 -11.64 10.88
CA ILE A 69 -6.18 -11.81 9.54
C ILE A 69 -6.36 -13.25 9.05
N GLU A 70 -6.12 -14.24 9.92
CA GLU A 70 -6.35 -15.66 9.60
C GLU A 70 -7.82 -15.94 9.25
N SER A 71 -8.77 -15.37 9.99
CA SER A 71 -10.20 -15.55 9.72
C SER A 71 -10.59 -15.02 8.33
N ILE A 72 -10.07 -13.84 7.95
CA ILE A 72 -10.31 -13.26 6.62
C ILE A 72 -9.62 -14.09 5.54
N TRP A 73 -8.37 -14.48 5.77
CA TRP A 73 -7.55 -15.20 4.79
C TRP A 73 -8.07 -16.62 4.51
N ASN A 74 -8.59 -17.32 5.52
CA ASN A 74 -9.10 -18.68 5.35
C ASN A 74 -10.52 -18.73 4.74
N ALA A 75 -11.14 -17.57 4.46
CA ALA A 75 -12.40 -17.53 3.75
C ALA A 75 -12.25 -18.04 2.29
N PRO A 76 -13.27 -18.71 1.72
CA PRO A 76 -13.21 -19.20 0.34
C PRO A 76 -12.93 -18.08 -0.67
N ASN A 77 -11.91 -18.29 -1.52
CA ASN A 77 -11.45 -17.35 -2.56
C ASN A 77 -11.02 -15.97 -2.00
N SER A 78 -10.49 -15.94 -0.78
CA SER A 78 -10.07 -14.70 -0.09
C SER A 78 -9.12 -13.84 -0.93
N LEU A 79 -8.07 -14.43 -1.50
CA LEU A 79 -7.09 -13.71 -2.33
C LEU A 79 -7.77 -12.94 -3.47
N GLN A 80 -8.58 -13.62 -4.29
CA GLN A 80 -9.25 -12.98 -5.43
C GLN A 80 -10.24 -11.91 -4.97
N LYS A 81 -10.96 -12.16 -3.87
CA LYS A 81 -11.91 -11.19 -3.30
C LYS A 81 -11.22 -9.93 -2.78
N LEU A 82 -10.08 -10.09 -2.09
CA LEU A 82 -9.27 -9.00 -1.55
C LEU A 82 -8.66 -8.17 -2.69
N GLU A 83 -8.06 -8.81 -3.69
CA GLU A 83 -7.51 -8.09 -4.86
C GLU A 83 -8.58 -7.35 -5.65
N HIS A 84 -9.74 -7.98 -5.87
CA HIS A 84 -10.88 -7.34 -6.53
C HIS A 84 -11.36 -6.13 -5.73
N LEU A 85 -11.48 -6.27 -4.41
CA LEU A 85 -11.89 -5.19 -3.52
C LEU A 85 -10.92 -4.01 -3.58
N ILE A 86 -9.61 -4.24 -3.59
CA ILE A 86 -8.61 -3.16 -3.69
C ILE A 86 -8.71 -2.45 -5.06
N LYS A 87 -9.00 -3.19 -6.14
CA LYS A 87 -9.14 -2.64 -7.51
C LYS A 87 -10.47 -1.92 -7.74
N ASP A 88 -11.51 -2.21 -6.97
CA ASP A 88 -12.81 -1.57 -7.12
C ASP A 88 -12.79 -0.12 -6.60
N VAL A 89 -12.83 0.83 -7.53
CA VAL A 89 -12.86 2.27 -7.23
C VAL A 89 -14.13 2.73 -6.50
N ASN A 90 -15.20 1.93 -6.55
CA ASN A 90 -16.47 2.23 -5.88
C ASN A 90 -16.53 1.62 -4.46
N ALA A 91 -15.62 0.73 -4.12
CA ALA A 91 -15.58 0.12 -2.79
C ALA A 91 -15.17 1.16 -1.72
N PRO A 92 -15.69 1.04 -0.48
CA PRO A 92 -15.31 1.93 0.62
C PRO A 92 -13.80 1.94 0.84
N MET A 93 -13.20 3.14 0.93
CA MET A 93 -11.74 3.27 1.05
C MET A 93 -11.18 2.55 2.29
N LYS A 94 -11.89 2.55 3.42
CA LYS A 94 -11.49 1.79 4.62
C LYS A 94 -11.46 0.28 4.36
N ALA A 95 -12.42 -0.29 3.61
CA ALA A 95 -12.38 -1.70 3.20
C ALA A 95 -11.16 -2.01 2.33
N ARG A 96 -10.87 -1.14 1.35
CA ARG A 96 -9.71 -1.29 0.46
C ARG A 96 -8.39 -1.26 1.25
N PHE A 97 -8.27 -0.36 2.23
CA PHE A 97 -7.13 -0.30 3.14
C PHE A 97 -6.98 -1.57 3.99
N LEU A 98 -8.06 -2.04 4.64
CA LEU A 98 -8.02 -3.27 5.43
C LEU A 98 -7.70 -4.51 4.58
N ALA A 99 -8.16 -4.54 3.32
CA ALA A 99 -7.79 -5.59 2.39
C ALA A 99 -6.29 -5.58 2.05
N CYS A 100 -5.70 -4.39 1.81
CA CYS A 100 -4.24 -4.26 1.68
C CYS A 100 -3.53 -4.79 2.93
N GLU A 101 -4.05 -4.48 4.13
CA GLU A 101 -3.42 -4.90 5.38
C GLU A 101 -3.37 -6.43 5.52
N VAL A 102 -4.40 -7.14 5.09
CA VAL A 102 -4.44 -8.62 5.05
C VAL A 102 -3.45 -9.15 4.00
N LEU A 103 -3.42 -8.57 2.80
CA LEU A 103 -2.52 -9.01 1.74
C LEU A 103 -1.04 -8.72 2.03
N PHE A 104 -0.70 -7.63 2.71
CA PHE A 104 0.67 -7.42 3.17
C PHE A 104 1.14 -8.53 4.13
N GLU A 105 0.24 -9.06 4.96
CA GLU A 105 0.56 -10.12 5.90
C GLU A 105 0.67 -11.50 5.22
N LYS A 106 -0.19 -11.78 4.25
CA LYS A 106 -0.33 -13.14 3.68
C LYS A 106 0.21 -13.32 2.27
N HIS A 107 0.30 -12.23 1.51
CA HIS A 107 0.61 -12.27 0.09
C HIS A 107 1.30 -10.99 -0.41
N PHE A 108 2.43 -10.61 0.19
CA PHE A 108 3.09 -9.31 -0.06
C PHE A 108 3.41 -9.00 -1.54
N ILE A 109 3.48 -10.00 -2.41
CA ILE A 109 3.71 -9.82 -3.85
C ILE A 109 2.50 -9.23 -4.61
N PHE A 110 1.38 -8.97 -3.93
CA PHE A 110 0.17 -8.39 -4.52
C PHE A 110 0.34 -6.95 -5.04
N VAL A 111 1.32 -6.20 -4.50
CA VAL A 111 1.46 -4.76 -4.78
C VAL A 111 1.66 -4.49 -6.28
N PRO A 112 2.59 -5.17 -6.99
CA PRO A 112 2.67 -5.08 -8.45
C PRO A 112 1.40 -5.54 -9.18
N ASP A 113 0.70 -6.56 -8.69
CA ASP A 113 -0.47 -7.17 -9.36
C ASP A 113 -1.72 -6.27 -9.29
N VAL A 114 -1.81 -5.43 -8.25
CA VAL A 114 -2.87 -4.43 -8.09
C VAL A 114 -2.46 -3.04 -8.60
N GLY A 115 -1.17 -2.76 -8.62
CA GLY A 115 -0.58 -1.50 -9.01
C GLY A 115 -0.15 -0.69 -7.78
N SER A 116 1.16 -0.43 -7.68
CA SER A 116 1.76 0.28 -6.54
C SER A 116 1.14 1.67 -6.31
N GLU A 117 0.79 2.40 -7.37
CA GLU A 117 0.13 3.70 -7.28
C GLU A 117 -1.25 3.61 -6.61
N THR A 118 -2.03 2.57 -6.94
CA THR A 118 -3.34 2.31 -6.32
C THR A 118 -3.18 2.04 -4.83
N VAL A 119 -2.22 1.20 -4.45
CA VAL A 119 -1.95 0.87 -3.05
C VAL A 119 -1.45 2.12 -2.31
N ALA A 120 -0.58 2.92 -2.92
CA ALA A 120 -0.09 4.18 -2.35
C ALA A 120 -1.24 5.17 -2.05
N GLU A 121 -2.16 5.37 -2.99
CA GLU A 121 -3.32 6.25 -2.79
C GLU A 121 -4.20 5.75 -1.64
N ILE A 122 -4.42 4.42 -1.54
CA ILE A 122 -5.18 3.84 -0.43
C ILE A 122 -4.52 4.14 0.93
N TYR A 123 -3.20 3.99 1.04
CA TYR A 123 -2.48 4.30 2.28
C TYR A 123 -2.46 5.80 2.59
N ALA A 124 -2.34 6.66 1.57
CA ALA A 124 -2.45 8.11 1.75
C ALA A 124 -3.83 8.50 2.30
N GLN A 125 -4.90 7.91 1.76
CA GLN A 125 -6.26 8.12 2.26
C GLN A 125 -6.47 7.54 3.66
N ALA A 126 -5.87 6.39 3.97
CA ALA A 126 -5.95 5.79 5.29
C ALA A 126 -5.27 6.66 6.37
N LEU A 127 -4.13 7.25 6.04
CA LEU A 127 -3.44 8.22 6.90
C LEU A 127 -4.28 9.49 7.09
N LEU A 128 -4.73 10.09 5.99
CA LEU A 128 -5.53 11.32 5.99
C LEU A 128 -6.83 11.18 6.82
N ASN A 129 -7.48 10.03 6.73
CA ASN A 129 -8.74 9.77 7.42
C ASN A 129 -8.57 8.99 8.74
N ASN A 130 -7.33 8.80 9.20
CA ASN A 130 -6.98 8.08 10.42
C ASN A 130 -7.74 6.74 10.58
N TYR A 131 -7.67 5.86 9.57
CA TYR A 131 -8.41 4.59 9.59
C TYR A 131 -7.92 3.57 10.63
N THR A 132 -6.75 3.81 11.20
CA THR A 132 -6.21 3.07 12.36
C THR A 132 -6.76 3.58 13.68
N GLU A 133 -7.51 4.69 13.67
CA GLU A 133 -8.08 5.44 14.80
C GLU A 133 -7.04 6.07 15.74
N MET A 134 -5.86 5.46 15.86
CA MET A 134 -4.73 5.93 16.63
C MET A 134 -3.45 5.97 15.79
N ALA A 135 -2.58 6.90 16.15
CA ALA A 135 -1.28 7.12 15.52
C ALA A 135 -0.27 6.00 15.75
N ASN A 136 -0.46 5.16 16.77
CA ASN A 136 0.50 4.11 17.16
C ASN A 136 0.90 3.20 15.98
N SER A 137 -0.07 2.85 15.11
CA SER A 137 0.18 1.99 13.95
C SER A 137 0.99 2.67 12.84
N TRP A 138 1.01 4.01 12.81
CA TRP A 138 1.80 4.85 11.91
C TRP A 138 3.19 5.20 12.49
N GLY A 139 3.49 4.72 13.69
CA GLY A 139 4.81 4.82 14.31
C GLY A 139 5.04 6.10 15.11
N PHE A 140 6.18 6.11 15.80
CA PHE A 140 6.68 7.25 16.56
C PHE A 140 7.80 7.92 15.77
N LEU A 141 7.46 9.05 15.13
CA LEU A 141 8.33 9.68 14.16
C LEU A 141 9.63 10.20 14.78
N TYR A 142 10.65 10.29 13.94
CA TYR A 142 11.90 11.00 14.18
C TYR A 142 12.74 10.53 15.38
N GLU A 143 12.43 10.96 16.61
CA GLU A 143 13.23 10.66 17.81
C GLU A 143 13.30 9.15 18.08
N HIS A 144 12.16 8.47 17.93
CA HIS A 144 12.11 7.01 17.99
C HIS A 144 12.46 6.35 16.66
N ASN A 145 12.50 7.14 15.58
CA ASN A 145 12.81 6.71 14.22
C ASN A 145 12.02 5.46 13.81
N ASP A 146 10.75 5.41 14.19
CA ASP A 146 9.87 4.26 14.05
C ASP A 146 8.75 4.57 13.06
N GLU A 147 8.70 3.84 11.95
CA GLU A 147 7.64 3.93 10.95
C GLU A 147 6.33 3.26 11.40
N GLY A 148 6.35 2.42 12.45
CA GLY A 148 5.22 1.62 12.86
C GLY A 148 4.82 0.56 11.82
N PRO A 149 3.97 -0.42 12.19
CA PRO A 149 3.64 -1.54 11.31
C PRO A 149 2.91 -1.13 10.03
N VAL A 150 2.08 -0.08 10.06
CA VAL A 150 1.37 0.43 8.87
C VAL A 150 2.27 1.36 8.07
N GLY A 151 3.05 2.22 8.72
CA GLY A 151 3.98 3.10 8.01
C GLY A 151 5.12 2.34 7.32
N ILE A 152 5.61 1.23 7.89
CA ILE A 152 6.53 0.31 7.21
C ILE A 152 5.97 -0.12 5.85
N ARG A 153 4.68 -0.50 5.79
CA ARG A 153 4.02 -0.92 4.55
C ARG A 153 3.95 0.22 3.55
N PHE A 154 3.64 1.44 4.01
CA PHE A 154 3.63 2.62 3.14
C PHE A 154 5.03 2.90 2.56
N VAL A 155 6.09 2.80 3.37
CA VAL A 155 7.48 2.94 2.93
C VAL A 155 7.89 1.81 1.96
N MET A 156 7.43 0.58 2.20
CA MET A 156 7.70 -0.58 1.33
C MET A 156 7.12 -0.43 -0.09
N ILE A 157 6.06 0.37 -0.28
CA ILE A 157 5.52 0.66 -1.62
C ILE A 157 6.57 1.40 -2.48
N GLY A 158 7.47 2.15 -1.86
CA GLY A 158 8.62 2.73 -2.54
C GLY A 158 8.33 4.03 -3.30
N ILE A 159 8.98 4.22 -4.45
CA ILE A 159 8.99 5.49 -5.17
C ILE A 159 7.60 5.91 -5.65
N GLU A 160 6.74 4.94 -5.91
CA GLU A 160 5.35 5.10 -6.34
C GLU A 160 4.47 5.72 -5.24
N ALA A 161 4.89 5.66 -3.96
CA ALA A 161 4.21 6.35 -2.88
C ALA A 161 4.54 7.85 -2.78
N VAL A 162 5.67 8.29 -3.35
CA VAL A 162 6.13 9.68 -3.20
C VAL A 162 5.14 10.71 -3.76
N PRO A 163 4.53 10.54 -4.95
CA PRO A 163 3.60 11.53 -5.48
C PRO A 163 2.39 11.80 -4.59
N VAL A 164 1.85 10.77 -3.92
CA VAL A 164 0.72 10.94 -3.00
C VAL A 164 1.16 11.52 -1.66
N LEU A 165 2.34 11.14 -1.16
CA LEU A 165 2.90 11.71 0.06
C LEU A 165 3.23 13.20 -0.11
N VAL A 166 3.71 13.63 -1.29
CA VAL A 166 3.98 15.05 -1.56
C VAL A 166 2.72 15.90 -1.43
N LYS A 167 1.56 15.39 -1.90
CA LYS A 167 0.27 16.09 -1.73
C LYS A 167 -0.09 16.29 -0.26
N LEU A 168 0.36 15.41 0.63
CA LEU A 168 0.12 15.48 2.07
C LEU A 168 1.06 16.45 2.79
N LEU A 169 2.15 16.93 2.17
CA LEU A 169 3.07 17.89 2.80
C LEU A 169 2.43 19.26 3.04
N ASP A 170 1.39 19.59 2.29
CA ASP A 170 0.62 20.83 2.45
C ASP A 170 -0.57 20.66 3.41
N ASN A 171 -0.75 19.46 3.98
CA ASN A 171 -1.82 19.19 4.93
C ASN A 171 -1.51 19.80 6.30
N ASN A 172 -2.19 20.89 6.63
CA ASN A 172 -2.10 21.56 7.93
C ASN A 172 -3.17 21.07 8.92
N ASP A 173 -3.83 19.93 8.65
CA ASP A 173 -4.94 19.45 9.46
C ASP A 173 -4.47 18.87 10.81
N GLN A 174 -5.42 18.29 11.54
CA GLN A 174 -5.32 17.89 12.94
C GLN A 174 -4.09 17.03 13.26
N SER A 175 -3.56 17.24 14.46
CA SER A 175 -2.59 16.34 15.07
C SER A 175 -3.18 14.95 15.27
N MET A 176 -2.38 13.94 14.99
CA MET A 176 -2.75 12.55 15.23
C MET A 176 -2.55 12.21 16.71
N LEU A 177 -3.51 11.46 17.27
CA LEU A 177 -3.49 11.09 18.68
C LEU A 177 -2.92 9.69 18.85
N TYR A 178 -2.02 9.56 19.82
CA TYR A 178 -1.50 8.29 20.31
C TYR A 178 -2.29 7.85 21.53
N ASN A 179 -2.49 6.54 21.67
CA ASN A 179 -3.14 5.94 22.85
C ASN A 179 -2.17 5.02 23.61
N GLY A 180 -2.38 4.92 24.92
CA GLY A 180 -1.68 3.97 25.79
C GLY A 180 -0.62 4.58 26.70
N SER A 181 0.62 4.12 26.53
CA SER A 181 1.73 4.23 27.48
C SER A 181 2.32 5.65 27.64
N GLN A 182 3.43 5.78 28.39
CA GLN A 182 4.16 7.04 28.53
C GLN A 182 4.66 7.58 27.17
N GLU A 183 5.03 6.69 26.25
CA GLU A 183 5.41 7.02 24.87
C GLU A 183 4.26 7.69 24.13
N ALA A 184 3.00 7.26 24.37
CA ALA A 184 1.83 7.93 23.80
C ALA A 184 1.62 9.34 24.39
N MET A 185 1.90 9.54 25.68
CA MET A 185 1.89 10.89 26.26
C MET A 185 2.94 11.80 25.61
N LEU A 186 4.15 11.27 25.40
CA LEU A 186 5.22 12.00 24.73
C LEU A 186 4.86 12.31 23.26
N GLY A 187 4.38 11.32 22.50
CA GLY A 187 3.94 11.51 21.12
C GLY A 187 2.82 12.55 20.99
N ASN A 188 1.84 12.53 21.91
CA ASN A 188 0.79 13.55 21.97
C ASN A 188 1.33 14.95 22.28
N SER A 189 2.42 15.05 23.06
CA SER A 189 3.07 16.34 23.35
C SER A 189 3.77 16.94 22.12
N TYR A 190 4.18 16.11 21.16
CA TYR A 190 4.83 16.55 19.92
C TYR A 190 3.84 17.02 18.85
N GLN A 191 2.56 16.68 19.00
CA GLN A 191 1.47 17.14 18.14
C GLN A 191 1.71 16.85 16.65
N PHE A 192 2.26 15.67 16.32
CA PHE A 192 2.52 15.28 14.94
C PHE A 192 1.27 15.37 14.07
N ARG A 193 1.38 16.03 12.91
CA ARG A 193 0.34 16.22 11.90
C ARG A 193 0.60 15.31 10.72
N ILE A 194 -0.38 15.12 9.85
CA ILE A 194 -0.27 14.30 8.64
C ILE A 194 0.96 14.68 7.78
N LYS A 195 1.26 15.97 7.62
CA LYS A 195 2.45 16.41 6.88
C LYS A 195 3.78 15.99 7.53
N ASP A 196 3.81 15.85 8.85
CA ASP A 196 5.00 15.35 9.58
C ASP A 196 5.23 13.85 9.23
N TYR A 197 4.17 13.03 9.21
CA TYR A 197 4.25 11.63 8.75
C TYR A 197 4.68 11.54 7.28
N ALA A 198 4.07 12.36 6.42
CA ALA A 198 4.38 12.36 5.00
C ALA A 198 5.85 12.71 4.73
N ALA A 199 6.37 13.75 5.40
CA ALA A 199 7.78 14.13 5.30
C ALA A 199 8.71 13.03 5.83
N PHE A 200 8.36 12.41 6.95
CA PHE A 200 9.11 11.28 7.50
C PHE A 200 9.17 10.10 6.52
N TYR A 201 8.04 9.65 5.96
CA TYR A 201 8.06 8.52 5.02
C TYR A 201 8.79 8.85 3.71
N ILE A 202 8.62 10.05 3.16
CA ILE A 202 9.42 10.48 1.99
C ILE A 202 10.92 10.44 2.32
N SER A 203 11.33 10.89 3.51
CA SER A 203 12.72 10.85 3.95
C SER A 203 13.31 9.43 3.89
N LYS A 204 12.51 8.42 4.26
CA LYS A 204 12.89 7.01 4.21
C LYS A 204 12.98 6.48 2.79
N ILE A 205 11.97 6.76 1.97
CA ILE A 205 11.88 6.28 0.59
C ILE A 205 12.99 6.90 -0.28
N LYS A 206 13.14 8.22 -0.22
CA LYS A 206 14.10 8.99 -1.05
C LYS A 206 15.49 9.08 -0.43
N ARG A 207 15.65 8.64 0.83
CA ARG A 207 16.90 8.76 1.60
C ARG A 207 17.39 10.21 1.72
N ILE A 208 16.45 11.16 1.77
CA ILE A 208 16.72 12.58 2.00
C ILE A 208 16.53 12.82 3.50
N PRO A 209 17.57 13.18 4.26
CA PRO A 209 17.42 13.39 5.70
C PRO A 209 16.49 14.58 5.98
N VAL A 210 15.62 14.41 6.99
CA VAL A 210 14.76 15.46 7.53
C VAL A 210 15.05 15.55 9.02
N GLN A 211 15.55 16.70 9.47
CA GLN A 211 15.94 16.88 10.86
C GLN A 211 14.70 16.92 11.76
N TYR A 212 14.80 16.28 12.92
CA TYR A 212 13.73 16.36 13.91
C TYR A 212 13.78 17.67 14.70
N HIS A 213 12.59 18.24 14.91
CA HIS A 213 12.38 19.33 15.84
C HIS A 213 11.10 19.11 16.66
N GLN A 214 11.16 19.41 17.95
CA GLN A 214 9.98 19.34 18.82
C GLN A 214 8.97 20.45 18.47
N ASP A 215 9.45 21.63 18.09
CA ASP A 215 8.60 22.75 17.66
C ASP A 215 8.00 22.47 16.26
N PRO A 216 6.65 22.49 16.12
CA PRO A 216 5.99 22.34 14.82
C PRO A 216 6.46 23.35 13.76
N GLN A 217 6.82 24.58 14.12
CA GLN A 217 7.29 25.59 13.17
C GLN A 217 8.68 25.26 12.61
N GLU A 218 9.56 24.70 13.44
CA GLU A 218 10.88 24.24 12.99
C GLU A 218 10.74 23.01 12.08
N ARG A 219 9.81 22.09 12.39
CA ARG A 219 9.47 21.00 11.46
C ARG A 219 8.94 21.50 10.13
N ASP A 220 8.10 22.54 10.14
CA ASP A 220 7.59 23.15 8.91
C ASP A 220 8.73 23.69 8.03
N ALA A 221 9.76 24.28 8.64
CA ALA A 221 10.96 24.70 7.90
C ALA A 221 11.72 23.51 7.28
N GLU A 222 11.82 22.38 7.97
CA GLU A 222 12.42 21.15 7.43
C GLU A 222 11.57 20.54 6.30
N ILE A 223 10.25 20.60 6.40
CA ILE A 223 9.31 20.17 5.35
C ILE A 223 9.50 21.04 4.09
N GLU A 224 9.66 22.35 4.23
CA GLU A 224 9.92 23.23 3.09
C GLU A 224 11.29 22.95 2.44
N LYS A 225 12.33 22.62 3.23
CA LYS A 225 13.62 22.14 2.69
C LYS A 225 13.45 20.85 1.91
N LEU A 226 12.67 19.90 2.43
CA LEU A 226 12.36 18.65 1.74
C LEU A 226 11.63 18.92 0.41
N LYS A 227 10.62 19.79 0.40
CA LYS A 227 9.89 20.19 -0.81
C LYS A 227 10.83 20.80 -1.86
N PHE A 228 11.74 21.66 -1.43
CA PHE A 228 12.77 22.21 -2.32
C PHE A 228 13.67 21.12 -2.90
N ALA A 229 14.16 20.18 -2.07
CA ALA A 229 15.01 19.08 -2.53
C ALA A 229 14.29 18.17 -3.55
N LEU A 230 13.02 17.85 -3.32
CA LEU A 230 12.21 17.03 -4.24
C LEU A 230 12.01 17.68 -5.61
N ALA A 231 11.89 19.02 -5.66
CA ALA A 231 11.74 19.75 -6.92
C ALA A 231 13.04 19.76 -7.77
N HIS A 232 14.20 19.48 -7.16
CA HIS A 232 15.51 19.48 -7.83
C HIS A 232 16.07 18.07 -8.08
N ASP A 233 15.34 17.03 -7.68
CA ASP A 233 15.69 15.61 -7.87
C ASP A 233 14.93 14.96 -9.04
N GLN A 234 14.19 15.77 -9.83
CA GLN A 234 13.50 15.39 -11.06
C GLN A 234 14.34 15.70 -12.29
#